data_AF-A0A521ZTP3-F1
#
_entry.id   AF-A0A521ZTP3-F1
#
_cell.length_a   1.000
_cell.length_b   1.000
_cell.length_c   1.000
_cell.angle_alpha   90.00
_cell.angle_beta   90.00
_cell.angle_gamma   90.00
#
_symmetry.space_group_name_H-M   'P 1'
#
loop_
_entity.id
_entity.type
_entity.pdbx_description
1 polymer ?
#
loop_
_entity_poly.entity_id
_entity_poly.type
_entity_poly.pdbx_seq_one_letter_code
_entity_poly.pdbx_strand_id
1 'polypeptide(L)'
;MNANPTEIKNGIQAGLTRSLPHFRGKIDRQPDYLYSLLENALRSWPEDSQDRFVNLFAELTTIAAVARVANQEPQLTMDDVRAFLGHSIAFFNSFTHK
;
A
#
# COMPACT_ATOMS: atom_id res chain seq x y z
N MET A 1 3.38 -15.49 -8.85
CA MET A 1 3.46 -14.60 -10.03
C MET A 1 3.75 -13.18 -9.52
N ASN A 2 4.38 -12.28 -10.30
CA ASN A 2 4.73 -10.93 -9.80
C ASN A 2 3.48 -10.03 -9.74
N ALA A 3 3.31 -9.24 -8.69
CA ALA A 3 2.25 -8.23 -8.62
C ALA A 3 2.33 -7.28 -9.82
N ASN A 4 1.17 -6.97 -10.41
CA ASN A 4 1.09 -6.11 -11.60
C ASN A 4 1.63 -4.71 -11.27
N PRO A 5 2.77 -4.29 -11.87
CA PRO A 5 3.40 -3.00 -11.60
C PRO A 5 2.47 -1.81 -11.82
N THR A 6 1.53 -1.94 -12.76
CA THR A 6 0.55 -0.91 -13.08
C THR A 6 -0.43 -0.70 -11.92
N GLU A 7 -0.87 -1.78 -11.28
CA GLU A 7 -1.84 -1.69 -10.18
C GLU A 7 -1.24 -1.10 -8.90
N ILE A 8 0.04 -1.38 -8.63
CA ILE A 8 0.78 -0.74 -7.54
C ILE A 8 0.81 0.78 -7.76
N LYS A 9 1.17 1.23 -8.98
CA LYS A 9 1.22 2.65 -9.32
C LYS A 9 -0.16 3.31 -9.24
N ASN A 10 -1.20 2.64 -9.74
CA ASN A 10 -2.57 3.12 -9.67
C ASN A 10 -3.02 3.32 -8.21
N GLY A 11 -2.76 2.33 -7.35
CA GLY A 11 -3.09 2.42 -5.92
C GLY A 11 -2.34 3.55 -5.21
N ILE A 12 -1.03 3.69 -5.45
CA ILE A 12 -0.24 4.81 -4.90
C ILE A 12 -0.83 6.15 -5.33
N GLN A 13 -1.14 6.32 -6.62
CA GLN A 13 -1.72 7.56 -7.13
C GLN A 13 -3.09 7.85 -6.51
N ALA A 14 -3.94 6.82 -6.34
CA ALA A 14 -5.23 6.95 -5.67
C ALA A 14 -5.05 7.39 -4.21
N GLY A 15 -4.16 6.74 -3.46
CA GLY A 15 -3.89 7.07 -2.06
C GLY A 15 -3.33 8.48 -1.87
N LEU A 16 -2.44 8.90 -2.76
CA LEU A 16 -1.94 10.27 -2.83
C LEU A 16 -3.06 11.28 -3.12
N THR A 17 -3.92 10.98 -4.08
CA THR A 17 -5.04 11.86 -4.46
C THR A 17 -6.02 12.04 -3.30
N ARG A 18 -6.31 10.98 -2.54
CA ARG A 18 -7.22 11.04 -1.39
C ARG A 18 -6.62 11.68 -0.15
N SER A 19 -5.31 11.54 0.06
CA SER A 19 -4.65 12.09 1.25
C SER A 19 -4.26 13.56 1.10
N LEU A 20 -4.02 14.03 -0.12
CA LEU A 20 -3.65 15.42 -0.43
C LEU A 20 -4.56 16.50 0.19
N PRO A 21 -5.90 16.41 0.15
CA PRO A 21 -6.78 17.40 0.76
C PRO A 21 -6.59 17.56 2.26
N HIS A 22 -6.17 16.50 2.96
CA HIS A 22 -6.07 16.45 4.42
C HIS A 22 -4.68 16.87 4.94
N PHE A 23 -3.64 16.75 4.12
CA PHE A 23 -2.25 16.92 4.55
C PHE A 23 -1.45 17.92 3.67
N ARG A 24 -2.14 18.91 3.09
CA ARG A 24 -1.54 19.93 2.21
C ARG A 24 -0.27 20.55 2.82
N GLY A 25 0.82 20.58 2.05
CA GLY A 25 2.07 21.26 2.40
C GLY A 25 3.06 20.46 3.26
N LYS A 26 2.72 19.24 3.69
CA LYS A 26 3.61 18.38 4.51
C LYS A 26 4.22 17.19 3.77
N ILE A 27 3.90 17.03 2.48
CA ILE A 27 4.28 15.86 1.71
C ILE A 27 5.26 16.28 0.62
N ASP A 28 6.56 16.18 0.92
CA ASP A 28 7.58 16.12 -0.11
C ASP A 28 7.69 14.65 -0.53
N ARG A 29 7.08 14.31 -1.66
CA ARG A 29 6.82 12.92 -2.04
C ARG A 29 8.12 12.23 -2.43
N GLN A 30 8.39 11.05 -1.88
CA GLN A 30 9.16 10.03 -2.59
C GLN A 30 8.24 8.86 -2.95
N PRO A 31 7.50 8.96 -4.08
CA PRO A 31 6.67 7.86 -4.57
C PRO A 31 7.50 6.60 -4.84
N ASP A 32 8.78 6.79 -5.16
CA ASP A 32 9.72 5.73 -5.50
C ASP A 32 9.99 4.79 -4.32
N TYR A 33 10.13 5.34 -3.10
CA TYR A 33 10.28 4.54 -1.89
C TYR A 33 9.08 3.64 -1.66
N LEU A 34 7.86 4.20 -1.72
CA LEU A 34 6.63 3.44 -1.51
C LEU A 34 6.42 2.37 -2.58
N TYR A 35 6.74 2.69 -3.83
CA TYR A 35 6.67 1.73 -4.92
C TYR A 35 7.60 0.54 -4.67
N SER A 36 8.88 0.79 -4.37
CA SER A 36 9.84 -0.28 -4.07
C SER A 36 9.43 -1.10 -2.84
N LEU A 37 8.89 -0.46 -1.80
CA LEU A 37 8.44 -1.13 -0.59
C LEU A 37 7.27 -2.08 -0.87
N LEU A 38 6.25 -1.58 -1.58
CA LEU A 38 5.05 -2.34 -1.95
C LEU A 38 5.39 -3.47 -2.93
N GLU A 39 6.20 -3.20 -3.95
CA GLU A 39 6.62 -4.19 -4.94
C GLU A 39 7.35 -5.36 -4.26
N ASN A 40 8.30 -5.06 -3.37
CA ASN A 40 9.04 -6.09 -2.66
C ASN A 40 8.16 -6.90 -1.69
N ALA A 41 7.25 -6.24 -0.97
CA ALA A 41 6.32 -6.93 -0.07
C ALA A 41 5.42 -7.90 -0.84
N LEU A 42 4.79 -7.42 -1.93
CA LEU A 42 3.90 -8.23 -2.76
C LEU A 42 4.65 -9.34 -3.51
N ARG A 43 5.87 -9.09 -3.99
CA ARG A 43 6.71 -10.12 -4.63
C ARG A 43 7.11 -11.23 -3.66
N SER A 44 7.28 -10.89 -2.38
CA SER A 44 7.58 -11.89 -1.34
C SER A 44 6.37 -12.71 -0.91
N TRP A 45 5.17 -12.41 -1.41
CA TRP A 45 3.96 -13.15 -1.09
C TRP A 45 3.84 -14.41 -1.98
N PRO A 46 3.58 -15.59 -1.40
CA PRO A 46 3.60 -16.85 -2.15
C PRO A 46 2.38 -17.04 -3.06
N GLU A 47 1.27 -16.37 -2.77
CA GLU A 47 0.01 -16.53 -3.49
C GLU A 47 -0.22 -15.41 -4.50
N ASP A 48 -0.91 -15.74 -5.59
CA ASP A 48 -1.30 -14.75 -6.58
C ASP A 48 -2.39 -13.85 -6.01
N SER A 49 -2.13 -12.55 -6.06
CA SER A 49 -3.03 -11.52 -5.59
C SER A 49 -3.84 -10.95 -6.75
N GLN A 50 -5.16 -10.79 -6.58
CA GLN A 50 -6.00 -10.14 -7.59
C GLN A 50 -5.58 -8.68 -7.79
N ASP A 51 -5.62 -8.19 -9.03
CA ASP A 51 -5.27 -6.81 -9.38
C ASP A 51 -6.02 -5.77 -8.54
N ARG A 52 -7.33 -5.99 -8.32
CA ARG A 52 -8.16 -5.13 -7.47
C ARG A 52 -7.67 -5.08 -6.02
N PHE A 53 -7.19 -6.21 -5.50
CA PHE A 53 -6.62 -6.27 -4.15
C PHE A 53 -5.29 -5.52 -4.11
N VAL A 54 -4.40 -5.74 -5.07
CA VAL A 54 -3.10 -5.04 -5.16
C VAL A 54 -3.30 -3.53 -5.18
N ASN A 55 -4.23 -3.05 -6.01
CA ASN A 55 -4.57 -1.64 -6.13
C ASN A 55 -5.05 -1.06 -4.80
N LEU A 56 -6.03 -1.71 -4.16
CA LEU A 56 -6.59 -1.26 -2.88
C LEU A 56 -5.56 -1.31 -1.74
N PHE A 57 -4.75 -2.36 -1.69
CA PHE A 57 -3.67 -2.50 -0.70
C PHE A 57 -2.64 -1.37 -0.83
N ALA A 58 -2.20 -1.07 -2.06
CA ALA A 58 -1.28 0.02 -2.34
C ALA A 58 -1.88 1.39 -1.99
N GLU A 59 -3.17 1.60 -2.27
CA GLU A 59 -3.90 2.80 -1.88
C GLU A 59 -3.91 3.01 -0.36
N LEU A 60 -4.35 2.00 0.40
CA LEU A 60 -4.44 2.09 1.86
C LEU A 60 -3.07 2.29 2.51
N THR A 61 -2.07 1.56 2.04
CA THR A 61 -0.69 1.70 2.53
C THR A 61 -0.15 3.09 2.27
N THR A 62 -0.45 3.67 1.10
CA THR A 62 -0.04 5.04 0.76
C THR A 62 -0.71 6.07 1.65
N ILE A 63 -2.00 5.91 1.97
CA ILE A 63 -2.71 6.79 2.90
C ILE A 63 -2.06 6.73 4.29
N ALA A 64 -1.75 5.53 4.78
CA ALA A 64 -1.06 5.35 6.06
C ALA A 64 0.33 5.99 6.07
N ALA A 65 1.11 5.81 5.00
CA ALA A 65 2.43 6.42 4.84
C ALA A 65 2.38 7.94 4.92
N VAL A 66 1.43 8.54 4.19
CA VAL A 66 1.23 9.99 4.17
C VAL A 66 0.80 10.51 5.54
N ALA A 67 -0.13 9.81 6.21
CA ALA A 67 -0.56 10.18 7.56
C ALA A 67 0.61 10.18 8.55
N ARG A 68 1.48 9.16 8.50
CA ARG A 68 2.69 9.08 9.33
C ARG A 68 3.63 10.27 9.11
N VAL A 69 3.94 10.60 7.85
CA VAL A 69 4.76 11.77 7.52
C VAL A 69 4.13 13.06 8.06
N ALA A 70 2.82 13.24 7.87
CA ALA A 70 2.12 14.45 8.32
C ALA A 70 2.09 14.62 9.85
N ASN A 71 2.13 13.50 10.58
CA ASN A 71 2.16 13.41 12.05
C ASN A 71 3.58 13.27 12.63
N GLN A 72 4.64 13.32 11.81
CA GLN A 72 6.03 13.13 12.24
C GLN A 72 6.30 11.77 12.90
N GLU A 73 5.57 10.75 12.47
CA GLU A 73 5.79 9.36 12.86
C GLU A 73 6.90 8.70 12.01
N PRO A 74 7.54 7.63 12.50
CA PRO A 74 8.50 6.85 11.71
C PRO A 74 7.90 6.38 10.38
N GLN A 75 8.69 6.40 9.31
CA GLN A 75 8.25 5.89 8.01
C GLN A 75 7.86 4.40 8.10
N LEU A 76 6.94 3.96 7.24
CA LEU A 76 6.59 2.55 7.12
C LEU A 76 7.83 1.73 6.80
N THR A 77 7.99 0.59 7.48
CA THR A 77 9.05 -0.38 7.21
C THR A 77 8.54 -1.55 6.36
N MET A 78 9.45 -2.41 5.89
CA MET A 78 9.06 -3.64 5.18
C MET A 78 8.21 -4.56 6.07
N ASP A 79 8.54 -4.64 7.35
CA ASP A 79 7.82 -5.49 8.30
C ASP A 79 6.40 -4.95 8.58
N ASP A 80 6.23 -3.63 8.68
CA ASP A 80 4.90 -2.99 8.77
C ASP A 80 4.03 -3.39 7.57
N VAL A 81 4.58 -3.28 6.36
CA VAL A 81 3.85 -3.55 5.12
C VAL A 81 3.54 -5.04 4.97
N ARG A 82 4.47 -5.94 5.33
CA ARG A 82 4.22 -7.39 5.31
C ARG A 82 3.18 -7.82 6.33
N ALA A 83 3.25 -7.27 7.54
CA ALA A 83 2.25 -7.53 8.56
C ALA A 83 0.86 -7.08 8.08
N PHE A 84 0.76 -5.87 7.51
CA PHE A 84 -0.50 -5.37 6.97
C PHE A 84 -0.98 -6.17 5.75
N LEU A 85 -0.08 -6.63 4.88
CA LEU A 85 -0.41 -7.48 3.74
C LEU A 85 -1.05 -8.79 4.19
N GLY A 86 -0.44 -9.47 5.16
CA GLY A 86 -0.98 -10.71 5.72
C GLY A 86 -2.37 -10.54 6.34
N HIS A 87 -2.58 -9.45 7.09
CA HIS A 87 -3.90 -9.13 7.64
C HIS A 87 -4.93 -8.82 6.55
N SER A 88 -4.52 -8.05 5.53
CA SER A 88 -5.40 -7.68 4.43
C SER A 88 -5.86 -8.91 3.67
N ILE A 89 -4.95 -9.81 3.30
CA ILE A 89 -5.28 -11.04 2.57
C ILE A 89 -6.21 -11.93 3.40
N ALA A 90 -5.92 -12.12 4.69
CA ALA A 90 -6.80 -12.88 5.58
C ALA A 90 -8.21 -12.28 5.65
N PHE A 91 -8.32 -10.95 5.74
CA PHE A 91 -9.59 -10.24 5.76
C PHE A 91 -10.35 -10.41 4.42
N PHE A 92 -9.71 -10.16 3.27
CA PHE A 92 -10.39 -10.27 1.97
C PHE A 92 -10.77 -11.71 1.61
N ASN A 93 -9.97 -12.70 2.00
CA ASN A 93 -10.29 -14.12 1.81
C ASN A 93 -11.35 -14.62 2.82
N SER A 94 -11.56 -13.94 3.95
CA SER A 94 -12.61 -14.34 4.91
C SER A 94 -14.03 -14.18 4.37
N PHE A 95 -14.23 -13.34 3.35
CA PHE A 95 -15.53 -13.16 2.68
C PHE A 95 -15.84 -14.22 1.61
N THR A 96 -14.88 -15.07 1.26
CA THR A 96 -15.04 -16.16 0.28
C THR A 96 -15.54 -17.48 0.88
N HIS A 97 -15.70 -17.56 2.20
CA HIS A 97 -16.35 -18.71 2.84
C HIS A 97 -17.87 -18.51 2.90
N LYS A 98 -18.58 -19.04 1.90
CA LYS A 98 -20.00 -19.41 1.97
C LYS A 98 -20.13 -20.91 1.76
#